data_AF-A0A7F5R988-F1
#
_entry.id   AF-A0A7F5R988-F1
#
_cell.length_a   1.000
_cell.length_b   1.000
_cell.length_c   1.000
_cell.angle_alpha   90.00
_cell.angle_beta   90.00
_cell.angle_gamma   90.00
#
_symmetry.space_group_name_H-M   'P 1'
#
loop_
_entity.id
_entity.type
_entity.pdbx_description
1 polymer ?
#
loop_
_entity_poly.entity_id
_entity_poly.type
_entity_poly.pdbx_seq_one_letter_code
_entity_poly.pdbx_strand_id
1 'polypeptide(L)' 'MSAWRAAGLNYTRYSQISAQLLRQALKKEFKADAEKRGATHIKFTRWADGKPISERE' A
#
# COMPACT_ATOMS: atom_id res chain seq x y z
N MET A 1 -10.78 -21.77 -3.08
CA MET A 1 -9.59 -20.87 -3.11
C MET A 1 -10.06 -19.49 -2.70
N SER A 2 -9.41 -18.80 -1.77
CA SER A 2 -9.91 -17.50 -1.29
C SER A 2 -9.88 -16.45 -2.42
N ALA A 3 -10.93 -15.63 -2.52
CA ALA A 3 -11.13 -14.70 -3.64
C ALA A 3 -9.93 -13.74 -3.88
N TRP A 4 -9.27 -13.31 -2.80
CA TRP A 4 -8.10 -12.43 -2.88
C TRP A 4 -6.84 -13.13 -3.42
N ARG A 5 -6.70 -14.45 -3.21
CA ARG A 5 -5.61 -15.24 -3.80
C ARG A 5 -5.81 -15.43 -5.30
N ALA A 6 -7.07 -15.64 -5.73
CA ALA A 6 -7.41 -15.72 -7.14
C ALA A 6 -7.16 -14.39 -7.88
N ALA A 7 -7.32 -13.26 -7.18
CA ALA A 7 -7.02 -11.92 -7.71
C ALA A 7 -5.50 -11.60 -7.76
N GLY A 8 -4.61 -12.56 -7.47
CA GLY A 8 -3.16 -12.35 -7.49
C GLY A 8 -2.64 -11.48 -6.34
N LEU A 9 -3.42 -11.25 -5.28
CA LEU A 9 -2.95 -10.50 -4.11
C LEU A 9 -2.07 -11.38 -3.22
N ASN A 10 -0.90 -10.87 -2.88
CA ASN A 10 -0.12 -11.42 -1.78
C ASN A 10 -0.77 -11.09 -0.42
N TYR A 11 -0.44 -11.86 0.61
CA TYR A 11 -1.02 -11.69 1.95
C TYR A 11 -0.76 -10.29 2.52
N THR A 12 0.45 -9.75 2.33
CA THR A 12 0.85 -8.42 2.82
C THR A 12 -0.05 -7.33 2.25
N ARG A 13 -0.30 -7.36 0.93
CA ARG A 13 -1.15 -6.40 0.22
C ARG A 13 -2.61 -6.54 0.64
N TYR A 14 -3.10 -7.76 0.78
CA TYR A 14 -4.45 -8.01 1.31
C TYR A 14 -4.63 -7.43 2.72
N SER A 15 -3.67 -7.66 3.63
CA SER A 15 -3.69 -7.14 5.00
C SER A 15 -3.62 -5.61 5.04
N GLN A 16 -2.77 -5.01 4.21
CA GLN A 16 -2.66 -3.55 4.08
C GLN A 16 -3.97 -2.90 3.63
N ILE A 17 -4.64 -3.47 2.62
CA ILE A 17 -5.93 -2.97 2.13
C ILE A 17 -7.00 -3.06 3.23
N SER A 18 -7.08 -4.20 3.91
CA SER A 18 -8.01 -4.40 5.03
C SER A 18 -7.78 -3.39 6.16
N ALA A 19 -6.51 -3.14 6.51
CA ALA A 19 -6.15 -2.15 7.51
C ALA A 19 -6.49 -0.71 7.07
N GLN A 20 -6.35 -0.38 5.79
CA GLN A 20 -6.74 0.93 5.27
C GLN A 20 -8.27 1.13 5.37
N LEU A 21 -9.05 0.12 5.00
CA LEU A 21 -10.50 0.15 5.10
C LEU A 21 -10.97 0.36 6.56
N LEU A 22 -10.34 -0.36 7.49
CA LEU A 22 -10.63 -0.23 8.93
C LEU A 22 -10.40 1.20 9.43
N ARG A 23 -9.27 1.84 9.04
CA ARG A 23 -8.98 3.23 9.41
C ARG A 23 -10.00 4.22 8.88
N GLN A 24 -10.54 3.98 7.68
CA GLN A 24 -11.56 4.85 7.10
C GLN A 24 -12.90 4.76 7.84
N ALA A 25 -13.19 3.61 8.46
CA ALA A 25 -14.39 3.36 9.24
C ALA A 25 -14.32 3.89 10.69
N LEU A 26 -13.16 4.42 11.14
CA LEU A 26 -13.04 5.02 12.47
C LEU A 26 -13.79 6.36 12.57
N LYS A 27 -14.19 6.70 13.81
CA LYS A 27 -14.74 8.03 14.13
C LYS A 27 -13.72 9.13 13.80
N LYS A 28 -14.21 10.31 13.43
CA LYS A 28 -13.39 11.45 12.96
C LYS A 28 -12.25 11.81 13.93
N GLU A 29 -12.51 11.72 15.23
CA GLU A 29 -11.56 12.02 16.32
C GLU A 29 -10.30 11.14 16.27
N PHE A 30 -10.45 9.86 15.89
CA PHE A 30 -9.33 8.90 15.84
C PHE A 30 -8.78 8.71 14.42
N LYS A 31 -9.55 9.12 13.41
CA LYS A 31 -9.21 8.93 12.00
C LYS A 31 -7.95 9.71 11.60
N ALA A 32 -7.82 10.95 12.06
CA ALA A 32 -6.68 11.82 11.72
C ALA A 32 -5.33 11.24 12.18
N ASP A 33 -5.29 10.60 13.35
CA ASP A 33 -4.06 9.97 13.84
C ASP A 33 -3.80 8.60 13.19
N ALA A 34 -4.87 7.85 12.90
CA ALA A 34 -4.78 6.56 12.23
C ALA A 34 -4.31 6.69 10.77
N GLU A 35 -4.74 7.73 10.05
CA GLU A 35 -4.39 7.98 8.63
C GLU A 35 -2.89 8.22 8.43
N LYS A 36 -2.19 8.82 9.41
CA LYS A 36 -0.73 9.03 9.35
C LYS A 36 0.03 7.72 9.13
N ARG A 37 -0.50 6.59 9.62
CA ARG A 37 0.14 5.26 9.49
C ARG A 37 0.05 4.68 8.08
N GLY A 38 -0.84 5.22 7.22
CA GLY A 38 -1.00 4.76 5.85
C GLY A 38 -0.09 5.48 4.85
N ALA A 39 0.50 6.62 5.23
CA ALA A 39 1.36 7.39 4.35
C ALA A 39 2.70 6.66 4.12
N THR A 40 3.01 6.34 2.87
CA THR A 40 4.30 5.75 2.48
C THR A 40 4.97 6.68 1.47
N HIS A 41 6.08 7.30 1.86
CA HIS A 41 6.83 8.25 1.03
C HIS A 41 8.08 7.60 0.42
N ILE A 42 7.94 6.39 -0.14
CA ILE A 42 9.05 5.65 -0.72
C ILE A 42 9.06 5.88 -2.23
N LYS A 43 10.15 6.45 -2.74
CA LYS A 43 10.41 6.53 -4.19
C LYS A 43 11.22 5.31 -4.60
N PHE A 44 10.65 4.48 -5.45
CA PHE A 44 11.38 3.36 -6.04
C PHE A 44 12.11 3.84 -7.29
N THR A 45 13.41 3.59 -7.37
CA THR A 45 14.21 3.80 -8.58
C THR A 45 14.68 2.44 -9.04
N ARG A 46 14.23 2.01 -10.22
CA ARG A 46 14.71 0.77 -10.83
C ARG A 46 16.07 1.04 -11.48
N TRP A 47 17.03 0.17 -11.21
CA TRP A 47 18.37 0.24 -11.81
C TRP A 47 18.55 -0.95 -12.74
N ALA A 48 19.10 -0.71 -13.93
CA ALA A 48 19.60 -1.76 -14.82
C ALA A 48 20.91 -1.28 -15.45
N ASP A 49 21.85 -2.21 -15.68
CA ASP A 49 23.12 -1.94 -16.36
C ASP A 49 23.89 -0.72 -15.80
N GLY A 50 23.81 -0.52 -14.48
CA GLY A 50 24.52 0.55 -13.77
C GLY A 50 23.92 1.95 -13.90
N LYS A 51 22.78 2.11 -14.59
CA LYS A 51 22.06 3.39 -14.71
C LYS A 51 20.67 3.33 -14.09
N PRO A 52 20.20 4.40 -13.43
CA PRO A 52 18.83 4.48 -12.97
C PRO A 52 17.90 4.61 -14.19
N ILE A 53 16.98 3.67 -14.35
CA ILE A 53 15.90 3.77 -15.32
C ILE A 53 14.88 4.73 -14.72
N SER A 54 15.00 6.02 -15.03
CA SER A 54 13.97 7.01 -14.71
C SER A 54 12.93 7.06 -15.81
N GLU A 55 12.27 5.94 -16.10
CA GLU A 55 11.15 5.94 -17.02
C GLU A 55 9.86 5.96 -16.19
N ARG A 56 9.19 7.11 -16.24
CA ARG A 56 7.81 7.27 -15.80
C ARG A 56 6.94 6.61 -16.87
N GLU A 57 6.47 5.41 -16.61
CA GLU A 57 5.21 4.91 -17.17
C GLU A 57 4.29 4.48 -16.03
#